data_AF-A0A7J9CRE7-F1
#
_entry.id   AF-A0A7J9CRE7-F1
#
_cell.length_a   1.000
_cell.length_b   1.000
_cell.length_c   1.000
_cell.angle_alpha   90.00
_cell.angle_beta   90.00
_cell.angle_gamma   90.00
#
_symmetry.space_group_name_H-M   'P 1'
#
loop_
_entity.id
_entity.type
_entity.pdbx_description
1 polymer ?
#
loop_
_entity_poly.entity_id
_entity_poly.type
_entity_poly.pdbx_seq_one_letter_code
_entity_poly.pdbx_strand_id
1 'polypeptide(L)'
;KLDHYECYDEFDWEIQRQKEGDSLARYLVQISEMTESIKIIQQALVGIPGGPYENLEIRCFDQERDSEWNDFVLINVYSLT
;
A
#
# COMPACT_ATOMS: atom_id res chain seq x y z
N LYS A 1 -4.27 18.61 -8.12
CA LYS A 1 -3.01 18.28 -7.45
C LYS A 1 -3.30 18.32 -5.96
N LEU A 2 -4.19 17.40 -5.58
CA LEU A 2 -4.65 17.16 -4.21
C LEU A 2 -3.55 16.34 -3.53
N ASP A 3 -3.42 16.49 -2.21
CA ASP A 3 -2.47 15.88 -1.26
C ASP A 3 -1.50 14.82 -1.82
N HIS A 4 -0.21 15.07 -1.60
CA HIS A 4 0.90 14.18 -1.95
C HIS A 4 0.81 12.90 -1.11
N TYR A 5 0.31 11.83 -1.73
CA TYR A 5 0.22 10.50 -1.14
C TYR A 5 1.32 9.59 -1.72
N GLU A 6 1.98 8.86 -0.84
CA GLU A 6 3.01 7.85 -1.19
C GLU A 6 4.10 8.44 -2.10
N CYS A 7 4.42 7.78 -3.22
CA CYS A 7 5.44 8.18 -4.18
C CYS A 7 4.86 8.61 -5.53
N TYR A 8 3.57 8.98 -5.61
CA TYR A 8 2.95 9.36 -6.89
C TYR A 8 3.55 10.63 -7.51
N ASP A 9 4.21 11.48 -6.72
CA ASP A 9 4.91 12.67 -7.22
C ASP A 9 6.26 12.35 -7.87
N GLU A 10 6.80 11.15 -7.66
CA GLU A 10 8.07 10.72 -8.26
C GLU A 10 7.88 10.19 -9.70
N PHE A 11 6.64 9.87 -10.09
CA PHE A 11 6.31 9.36 -11.42
C PHE A 11 5.82 10.46 -12.35
N ASP A 12 6.19 10.37 -13.62
CA ASP A 12 5.70 11.25 -14.68
C ASP A 12 4.42 10.69 -15.29
N TRP A 13 3.28 11.27 -14.93
CA TRP A 13 1.96 10.92 -15.47
C TRP A 13 1.05 12.14 -15.59
N GLU A 14 0.03 12.02 -16.43
CA GLU A 14 -0.89 13.12 -16.73
C GLU A 14 -2.35 12.74 -16.48
N ILE A 15 -3.14 13.71 -15.99
CA ILE A 15 -4.58 13.53 -15.80
C ILE A 15 -5.29 13.70 -17.15
N GLN A 16 -5.82 12.59 -17.65
CA GLN A 16 -6.55 12.53 -18.90
C GLN A 16 -7.93 13.17 -18.73
N ARG A 17 -8.28 14.11 -19.63
CA ARG A 17 -9.59 14.78 -19.64
C ARG A 17 -10.12 14.86 -21.05
N GLN A 18 -11.39 14.50 -21.22
CA GLN A 18 -12.12 14.71 -22.46
C GLN A 18 -13.04 15.94 -22.32
N LYS A 19 -13.32 16.60 -23.44
CA LYS A 19 -14.12 17.84 -23.45
C LYS A 19 -15.60 17.52 -23.64
N GLU A 20 -15.90 16.49 -24.43
CA GLU A 20 -17.24 16.01 -24.64
C GLU A 20 -17.76 15.36 -23.35
N GLY A 21 -18.88 15.83 -22.80
CA GLY A 21 -19.43 15.33 -21.53
C GLY A 21 -20.31 14.07 -21.70
N ASP A 22 -20.12 13.31 -22.77
CA ASP A 22 -21.00 12.20 -23.15
C ASP A 22 -20.50 10.85 -22.61
N SER A 23 -21.25 9.77 -22.88
CA SER A 23 -20.88 8.43 -22.42
C SER A 23 -19.62 7.91 -23.11
N LEU A 24 -19.41 8.27 -24.38
CA LEU A 24 -18.24 7.87 -25.14
C LEU A 24 -16.96 8.52 -24.58
N ALA A 25 -17.01 9.80 -24.25
CA ALA A 25 -15.88 10.50 -23.65
C ALA A 25 -15.46 9.87 -22.32
N ARG A 26 -16.41 9.45 -21.47
CA ARG A 26 -16.08 8.71 -20.24
C ARG A 26 -15.37 7.39 -20.53
N TYR A 27 -15.81 6.66 -21.54
CA TYR A 27 -15.16 5.42 -21.97
C TYR A 27 -13.73 5.67 -22.47
N LEU A 28 -13.52 6.74 -23.25
CA LEU A 28 -12.20 7.12 -23.74
C LEU A 28 -11.27 7.58 -22.62
N VAL A 29 -11.75 8.41 -21.67
CA VAL A 29 -10.98 8.79 -20.46
C VAL A 29 -10.49 7.52 -19.75
N GLN A 30 -11.37 6.55 -19.54
CA GLN A 30 -11.02 5.33 -18.83
C GLN A 30 -9.92 4.52 -19.54
N ILE A 31 -9.96 4.40 -20.87
CA ILE A 31 -8.90 3.73 -21.63
C ILE A 31 -7.58 4.50 -21.52
N SER A 32 -7.63 5.83 -21.61
CA SER A 32 -6.43 6.66 -21.49
C SER A 32 -5.81 6.56 -20.08
N GLU A 33 -6.63 6.52 -19.03
CA GLU A 33 -6.17 6.31 -17.64
C GLU A 33 -5.54 4.93 -17.43
N MET A 34 -6.06 3.87 -18.07
CA MET A 34 -5.42 2.55 -18.05
C MET A 34 -4.04 2.59 -18.69
N THR A 35 -3.88 3.36 -19.77
CA THR A 35 -2.60 3.52 -20.45
C THR A 35 -1.58 4.25 -19.57
N GLU A 36 -2.00 5.31 -18.87
CA GLU A 36 -1.14 6.00 -17.90
C GLU A 36 -0.79 5.13 -16.69
N SER A 37 -1.73 4.29 -16.24
CA SER A 37 -1.46 3.33 -15.16
C SER A 37 -0.35 2.35 -15.56
N ILE A 38 -0.34 1.87 -16.81
CA ILE A 38 0.74 1.03 -17.34
C ILE A 38 2.06 1.81 -17.39
N LYS A 39 2.04 3.08 -17.78
CA LYS A 39 3.23 3.95 -17.80
C LYS A 39 3.85 4.09 -16.40
N ILE A 40 3.03 4.30 -15.36
CA ILE A 40 3.47 4.37 -13.97
C ILE A 40 4.12 3.04 -13.54
N ILE A 41 3.48 1.90 -13.84
CA ILE A 41 4.03 0.57 -13.51
C ILE A 41 5.40 0.36 -14.17
N GLN A 42 5.55 0.75 -15.44
CA GLN A 42 6.82 0.63 -16.15
C GLN A 42 7.92 1.49 -15.52
N GLN A 43 7.60 2.71 -15.10
CA GLN A 43 8.54 3.57 -14.37
C GLN A 43 8.92 2.98 -13.02
N ALA A 44 7.93 2.48 -12.27
CA ALA A 44 8.16 1.83 -10.98
C ALA A 44 9.08 0.60 -11.10
N LEU A 45 8.91 -0.22 -12.15
CA LEU A 45 9.77 -1.38 -12.40
C LEU A 45 11.24 -1.01 -12.62
N VAL A 46 11.53 0.14 -13.23
CA VAL A 46 12.91 0.65 -13.39
C VAL A 46 13.42 1.25 -12.08
N GLY A 47 12.54 1.86 -11.30
CA GLY A 47 12.87 2.59 -10.08
C GLY A 47 12.85 1.77 -8.79
N ILE A 48 12.67 0.45 -8.81
CA ILE A 48 12.54 -0.36 -7.59
C ILE A 48 13.83 -0.25 -6.74
N PRO A 49 13.80 0.38 -5.56
CA PRO A 49 14.93 0.39 -4.66
C PRO A 49 15.08 -1.00 -4.02
N GLY A 50 16.31 -1.48 -3.91
CA GLY A 50 16.60 -2.66 -3.09
C GLY A 50 16.44 -2.31 -1.61
N GLY A 51 15.74 -3.13 -0.83
CA GLY A 51 15.56 -2.93 0.60
C GLY A 51 14.48 -3.84 1.20
N PRO A 52 14.36 -3.89 2.53
CA PRO A 52 13.23 -4.55 3.18
C PRO A 52 11.92 -3.89 2.77
N TYR A 53 10.93 -4.68 2.36
CA TYR A 53 9.61 -4.18 1.94
C TYR A 53 8.66 -3.93 3.11
N GLU A 54 9.00 -4.40 4.31
CA GLU A 54 8.18 -4.28 5.50
C GLU A 54 8.45 -2.97 6.24
N ASN A 55 7.38 -2.30 6.64
CA ASN A 55 7.45 -1.18 7.57
C ASN A 55 7.84 -1.74 8.95
N LEU A 56 9.12 -1.56 9.32
CA LEU A 56 9.70 -2.12 10.55
C LEU A 56 8.97 -1.67 11.83
N GLU A 57 8.15 -0.62 11.77
CA GLU A 57 7.36 -0.14 12.90
C GLU A 57 6.17 -1.04 13.26
N ILE A 58 5.66 -1.86 12.33
CA ILE A 58 4.48 -2.73 12.59
C ILE A 58 4.82 -3.85 13.59
N ARG A 59 6.09 -4.27 13.67
CA ARG A 59 6.53 -5.29 14.64
C ARG A 59 6.37 -4.86 16.10
N CYS A 60 6.26 -3.56 16.38
CA CYS A 60 6.07 -3.10 17.74
C CYS A 60 4.67 -3.45 18.29
N PHE A 61 3.68 -3.70 17.44
CA PHE A 61 2.31 -4.06 17.86
C PHE A 61 2.09 -5.57 18.01
N ASP A 62 2.69 -6.41 17.17
CA ASP A 62 2.50 -7.86 17.26
C ASP A 62 3.28 -8.49 18.42
N GLN A 63 4.38 -7.87 18.84
CA GLN A 63 5.26 -8.41 19.88
C GLN A 63 4.67 -8.33 21.31
N GLU A 64 3.60 -7.54 21.52
CA GLU A 64 2.94 -7.41 22.83
C GLU A 64 1.91 -8.52 23.12
N ARG A 65 1.51 -9.32 22.12
CA ARG A 65 0.40 -10.28 22.27
C ARG A 65 0.76 -11.72 22.62
N ASP A 66 2.03 -12.12 22.48
CA ASP A 66 2.44 -13.52 22.70
C ASP A 66 3.14 -13.76 24.06
N SER A 67 3.37 -12.72 24.87
CA SER A 67 4.04 -12.85 26.17
C SER A 67 3.09 -13.07 27.35
N GLU A 68 1.87 -12.53 27.32
CA GLU A 68 1.02 -12.50 28.54
C GLU A 68 0.23 -13.80 28.81
N TRP A 69 0.10 -14.70 27.83
CA TRP A 69 -0.74 -15.90 27.97
C TRP A 69 -0.06 -17.09 28.66
N ASN A 70 1.29 -17.13 28.68
CA ASN A 70 2.02 -18.26 29.29
C ASN A 70 2.15 -18.14 30.83
N ASP A 71 1.98 -16.96 31.39
CA ASP A 71 2.14 -16.75 32.84
C ASP A 71 0.93 -17.28 33.63
N PHE A 72 -0.31 -17.12 33.13
CA PHE A 72 -1.50 -17.61 33.83
C PHE A 72 -1.66 -19.14 33.81
N VAL A 73 -1.14 -19.80 32.77
CA VAL A 73 -1.22 -21.27 32.64
C VAL A 73 -0.14 -21.95 33.48
N LEU A 74 1.08 -21.42 33.49
CA LEU A 74 2.19 -22.01 34.26
C LEU A 74 1.98 -21.84 35.77
N ILE A 75 1.49 -20.68 36.24
CA ILE A 75 1.27 -20.45 37.68
C ILE A 75 0.23 -21.43 38.27
N ASN A 76 -0.84 -21.76 37.55
CA ASN A 76 -1.88 -22.67 38.05
C ASN A 76 -1.44 -24.15 38.08
N VAL A 77 -0.50 -24.56 37.22
CA VAL A 77 0.02 -25.93 37.22
C VAL A 77 0.98 -26.15 38.39
N TYR A 78 1.84 -25.17 38.68
CA TYR A 78 2.82 -25.27 39.77
C TYR A 78 2.23 -25.09 41.19
N SER A 79 1.01 -24.56 41.34
CA SER A 79 0.35 -24.43 42.65
C SER A 79 -0.56 -25.60 43.04
N LEU A 80 -0.81 -26.54 42.12
CA LEU A 80 -1.68 -27.71 42.31
C LEU A 80 -0.92 -29.05 42.30
N THR A 81 0.42 -29.00 42.26
CA THR A 81 1.31 -30.16 42.49
C THR A 81 2.09 -29.93 43.78
#